data_AF-A0A9P5A7X2-F1
#
_entry.id   AF-A0A9P5A7X2-F1
#
_cell.length_a   1.000
_cell.length_b   1.000
_cell.length_c   1.000
_cell.angle_alpha   90.00
_cell.angle_beta   90.00
_cell.angle_gamma   90.00
#
_symmetry.space_group_name_H-M   'P 1'
#
loop_
_entity.id
_entity.type
_entity.pdbx_description
1 polymer ?
#
loop_
_entity_poly.entity_id
_entity_poly.type
_entity_poly.pdbx_seq_one_letter_code
_entity_poly.pdbx_strand_id
1 'polypeptide(L)'
;MAESVNLSLATCPGNTNAVESLIQELSTLQRDPNHGGENTWQTMLVKARSLVRSLQTPREIMAQHTWADPGLNAALITGVDLGLWKLMVQNGAEKAQKAENLAKSLGIDSILLGQ
;
A
#
# COMPACT_ATOMS: atom_id res chain seq x y z
N MET A 1 -18.17 -36.91 -6.91
CA MET A 1 -18.06 -36.28 -5.58
C MET A 1 -16.95 -35.26 -5.68
N ALA A 2 -17.22 -33.98 -5.44
CA ALA A 2 -16.19 -32.94 -5.52
C ALA A 2 -15.19 -33.13 -4.37
N GLU A 3 -13.91 -33.15 -4.70
CA GLU A 3 -12.82 -33.23 -3.74
C GLU A 3 -12.89 -32.02 -2.80
N SER A 4 -12.90 -32.26 -1.48
CA SER A 4 -13.00 -31.18 -0.49
C SER A 4 -11.69 -30.38 -0.47
N VAL A 5 -11.77 -29.09 -0.80
CA VAL A 5 -10.61 -28.18 -0.79
C VAL A 5 -10.11 -27.98 0.65
N ASN A 6 -8.80 -28.11 0.85
CA ASN A 6 -8.16 -27.83 2.13
C ASN A 6 -8.07 -26.32 2.39
N LEU A 7 -8.89 -25.82 3.32
CA LEU A 7 -8.99 -24.38 3.62
C LEU A 7 -7.76 -23.82 4.35
N SER A 8 -6.94 -24.65 4.99
CA SER A 8 -5.74 -24.19 5.70
C SER A 8 -4.71 -23.55 4.76
N LEU A 9 -4.73 -23.91 3.48
CA LEU A 9 -3.89 -23.29 2.44
C LEU A 9 -4.14 -21.79 2.32
N ALA A 10 -5.35 -21.31 2.60
CA ALA A 10 -5.68 -19.89 2.52
C ALA A 10 -5.12 -19.05 3.69
N THR A 11 -4.70 -19.70 4.78
CA THR A 11 -4.24 -19.06 6.03
C THR A 11 -2.79 -19.32 6.37
N CYS A 12 -2.08 -20.12 5.57
CA CYS A 12 -0.64 -20.32 5.74
C CYS A 12 0.15 -19.23 4.98
N PRO A 13 1.33 -18.82 5.47
CA PRO A 13 2.20 -17.89 4.76
C PRO A 13 2.60 -18.43 3.38
N GLY A 14 2.67 -17.55 2.38
CA GLY A 14 2.83 -17.94 0.99
C GLY A 14 4.19 -18.59 0.65
N ASN A 15 5.30 -18.15 1.26
CA ASN A 15 6.63 -18.71 0.97
C ASN A 15 7.63 -18.51 2.11
N THR A 16 7.51 -19.29 3.18
CA THR A 16 8.40 -19.22 4.35
C THR A 16 9.87 -19.51 4.02
N ASN A 17 10.14 -20.31 2.99
CA ASN A 17 11.51 -20.69 2.59
C ASN A 17 12.32 -19.50 2.06
N ALA A 18 11.67 -18.48 1.50
CA ALA A 18 12.34 -17.28 0.99
C ALA A 18 12.62 -16.23 2.08
N VAL A 19 12.08 -16.39 3.29
CA VAL A 19 12.19 -15.36 4.35
C VAL A 19 13.64 -15.15 4.77
N GLU A 20 14.38 -16.23 5.00
CA GLU A 20 15.77 -16.16 5.44
C GLU A 20 16.66 -15.46 4.39
N SER A 21 16.57 -15.88 3.13
CA SER A 21 17.38 -15.29 2.05
C SER A 21 17.03 -13.82 1.83
N LEU A 22 15.77 -13.43 1.88
CA LEU A 22 15.33 -12.04 1.73
C LEU A 22 15.83 -11.14 2.86
N ILE A 23 15.85 -11.64 4.11
CA ILE A 23 16.40 -10.90 5.26
C ILE A 23 17.92 -10.72 5.10
N GLN A 24 18.63 -11.75 4.66
CA GLN A 24 20.07 -11.66 4.40
C GLN A 24 20.37 -10.65 3.30
N GLU A 25 19.66 -10.70 2.17
CA GLU A 25 19.82 -9.76 1.06
C GLU A 25 19.56 -8.31 1.49
N LEU A 26 18.49 -8.04 2.24
CA LEU A 26 18.20 -6.72 2.79
C LEU A 26 19.33 -6.23 3.71
N SER A 27 19.86 -7.11 4.56
CA SER A 27 20.95 -6.79 5.47
C SER A 27 22.25 -6.48 4.72
N THR A 28 22.51 -7.15 3.60
CA THR A 28 23.67 -6.86 2.75
C THR A 28 23.55 -5.51 2.06
N LEU A 29 22.37 -5.19 1.50
CA LEU A 29 22.11 -3.91 0.84
C LEU A 29 22.18 -2.73 1.83
N GLN A 30 21.77 -2.93 3.08
CA GLN A 30 21.87 -1.91 4.13
C GLN A 30 23.33 -1.58 4.48
N ARG A 31 24.23 -2.57 4.46
CA ARG A 31 25.63 -2.37 4.86
C ARG A 31 26.42 -1.55 3.85
N ASP A 32 25.98 -1.51 2.60
CA ASP A 32 26.65 -0.74 1.57
C ASP A 32 25.66 0.01 0.64
N PRO A 33 24.98 1.04 1.17
CA PRO A 33 23.91 1.73 0.45
C PRO A 33 24.43 2.55 -0.74
N ASN A 34 25.71 2.95 -0.72
CA ASN A 34 26.31 3.87 -1.69
C ASN A 34 27.05 3.16 -2.85
N HIS A 35 27.28 1.85 -2.77
CA HIS A 35 28.07 1.12 -3.77
C HIS A 35 27.27 0.70 -5.02
N GLY A 36 25.93 0.85 -4.98
CA GLY A 36 25.02 0.45 -6.06
C GLY A 36 24.40 1.58 -6.88
N GLY A 37 24.81 2.84 -6.68
CA GLY A 37 24.20 4.00 -7.35
C GLY A 37 22.75 4.26 -6.92
N GLU A 38 22.06 5.16 -7.64
CA GLU A 38 20.70 5.68 -7.35
C GLU A 38 19.60 4.59 -7.14
N ASN A 39 19.92 3.32 -7.45
CA ASN A 39 18.99 2.19 -7.48
C ASN A 39 19.05 1.26 -6.24
N THR A 40 19.94 1.48 -5.26
CA THR A 40 20.03 0.61 -4.06
C THR A 40 18.74 0.64 -3.24
N TRP A 41 18.20 1.83 -2.98
CA TRP A 41 16.95 2.01 -2.22
C TRP A 41 15.74 1.38 -2.91
N GLN A 42 15.67 1.50 -4.24
CA GLN A 42 14.62 0.84 -5.03
C GLN A 42 14.75 -0.69 -4.91
N THR A 43 15.97 -1.21 -4.97
CA THR A 43 16.22 -2.65 -4.82
C THR A 43 15.82 -3.13 -3.43
N MET A 44 16.20 -2.40 -2.37
CA MET A 44 15.76 -2.69 -1.00
C MET A 44 14.22 -2.68 -0.88
N LEU A 45 13.55 -1.70 -1.49
CA LEU A 45 12.09 -1.63 -1.48
C LEU A 45 11.45 -2.84 -2.18
N VAL A 46 12.00 -3.29 -3.30
CA VAL A 46 11.53 -4.51 -4.00
C VAL A 46 11.72 -5.75 -3.11
N LYS A 47 12.85 -5.88 -2.44
CA LYS A 47 13.13 -7.01 -1.54
C LYS A 47 12.23 -6.98 -0.30
N ALA A 48 12.01 -5.82 0.29
CA ALA A 48 11.08 -5.64 1.41
C ALA A 48 9.64 -6.02 1.03
N ARG A 49 9.16 -5.58 -0.14
CA ARG A 49 7.84 -5.99 -0.67
C ARG A 49 7.76 -7.49 -0.91
N SER A 50 8.84 -8.11 -1.38
CA SER A 50 8.92 -9.56 -1.58
C SER A 50 8.86 -10.31 -0.24
N LEU A 51 9.52 -9.78 0.80
CA LEU A 51 9.46 -10.33 2.15
C LEU A 51 8.05 -10.24 2.74
N VAL A 52 7.39 -9.08 2.63
CA VAL A 52 5.99 -8.94 3.04
C VAL A 52 5.11 -9.97 2.33
N ARG A 53 5.25 -10.10 1.01
CA ARG A 53 4.49 -11.08 0.22
C ARG A 53 4.77 -12.53 0.63
N SER A 54 6.00 -12.87 1.02
CA SER A 54 6.34 -14.23 1.47
C SER A 54 5.67 -14.61 2.80
N LEU A 55 5.40 -13.62 3.64
CA LEU A 55 4.78 -13.77 4.96
C LEU A 55 3.25 -13.69 4.88
N GLN A 56 2.71 -12.95 3.92
CA GLN A 56 1.27 -12.84 3.72
C GLN A 56 0.65 -14.18 3.34
N THR A 57 -0.55 -14.38 3.84
CA THR A 57 -1.43 -15.49 3.47
C THR A 57 -2.16 -15.19 2.16
N PRO A 58 -2.57 -16.22 1.39
CA PRO A 58 -3.41 -16.00 0.21
C PRO A 58 -4.68 -15.18 0.51
N ARG A 59 -5.30 -15.39 1.67
CA ARG A 59 -6.48 -14.62 2.10
C ARG A 59 -6.19 -13.12 2.26
N GLU A 60 -5.06 -12.77 2.86
CA GLU A 60 -4.66 -11.37 3.01
C GLU A 60 -4.32 -10.73 1.67
N ILE A 61 -3.62 -11.45 0.79
CA ILE A 61 -3.34 -11.00 -0.58
C ILE A 61 -4.63 -10.75 -1.35
N MET A 62 -5.61 -11.66 -1.23
CA MET A 62 -6.91 -11.48 -1.85
C MET A 62 -7.64 -10.24 -1.31
N ALA A 63 -7.67 -10.05 0.00
CA ALA A 63 -8.29 -8.86 0.61
C ALA A 63 -7.62 -7.56 0.13
N GLN A 64 -6.29 -7.54 0.02
CA GLN A 64 -5.55 -6.40 -0.52
C GLN A 64 -6.00 -6.08 -1.95
N HIS A 65 -5.98 -7.07 -2.85
CA HIS A 65 -6.26 -6.85 -4.28
C HIS A 65 -7.73 -6.59 -4.59
N THR A 66 -8.65 -7.14 -3.81
CA THR A 66 -10.09 -7.04 -4.10
C THR A 66 -10.74 -5.84 -3.41
N TRP A 67 -10.22 -5.41 -2.25
CA TRP A 67 -10.88 -4.39 -1.43
C TRP A 67 -9.97 -3.18 -1.19
N ALA A 68 -8.74 -3.39 -0.73
CA ALA A 68 -7.86 -2.28 -0.35
C ALA A 68 -7.33 -1.48 -1.55
N ASP A 69 -6.69 -2.14 -2.52
CA ASP A 69 -6.10 -1.47 -3.69
C ASP A 69 -7.17 -0.74 -4.54
N PRO A 70 -8.34 -1.34 -4.84
CA PRO A 70 -9.38 -0.64 -5.60
C PRO A 70 -9.99 0.53 -4.82
N GLY A 71 -10.20 0.38 -3.51
CA GLY A 71 -10.72 1.46 -2.66
C GLY A 71 -9.76 2.66 -2.60
N LEU A 72 -8.47 2.39 -2.45
CA LEU A 72 -7.43 3.44 -2.50
C LEU A 72 -7.41 4.13 -3.86
N ASN A 73 -7.45 3.38 -4.96
CA ASN A 73 -7.48 3.95 -6.30
C ASN A 73 -8.72 4.83 -6.51
N ALA A 74 -9.90 4.38 -6.06
CA ALA A 74 -11.13 5.16 -6.14
C ALA A 74 -11.02 6.47 -5.36
N ALA A 75 -10.47 6.45 -4.14
CA ALA A 75 -10.26 7.65 -3.33
C ALA A 75 -9.28 8.63 -3.99
N LEU A 76 -8.15 8.13 -4.53
CA LEU A 76 -7.17 8.95 -5.23
C LEU A 76 -7.74 9.60 -6.49
N ILE A 77 -8.45 8.83 -7.31
CA ILE A 77 -9.11 9.32 -8.53
C ILE A 77 -10.16 10.38 -8.17
N THR A 78 -11.00 10.10 -7.19
CA THR A 78 -12.01 11.06 -6.71
C THR A 78 -11.36 12.36 -6.24
N GLY A 79 -10.26 12.28 -5.48
CA GLY A 79 -9.50 13.46 -5.05
C GLY A 79 -8.93 14.28 -6.21
N VAL A 80 -8.48 13.61 -7.28
CA VAL A 80 -8.01 14.29 -8.52
C VAL A 80 -9.17 14.97 -9.24
N ASP A 81 -10.28 14.25 -9.45
CA ASP A 81 -11.44 14.73 -10.22
C ASP A 81 -12.15 15.90 -9.53
N LEU A 82 -12.23 15.87 -8.20
CA LEU A 82 -12.76 16.98 -7.40
C LEU A 82 -11.80 18.17 -7.31
N GLY A 83 -10.52 18.00 -7.67
CA GLY A 83 -9.49 19.03 -7.47
C GLY A 83 -9.10 19.23 -6.01
N LEU A 84 -9.32 18.24 -5.14
CA LEU A 84 -9.00 18.26 -3.71
C LEU A 84 -7.54 18.67 -3.46
N TRP A 85 -6.60 18.04 -4.18
CA TRP A 85 -5.18 18.29 -4.01
C TRP A 85 -4.80 19.74 -4.36
N LYS A 86 -5.43 20.32 -5.39
CA LYS A 86 -5.21 21.72 -5.78
C LYS A 86 -5.71 22.67 -4.70
N LEU A 87 -6.90 22.41 -4.16
CA LEU A 87 -7.48 23.18 -3.05
C LEU A 87 -6.59 23.11 -1.79
N MET A 88 -6.11 21.91 -1.44
CA MET A 88 -5.24 21.73 -0.27
C MET A 88 -3.95 22.53 -0.39
N VAL A 89 -3.35 22.56 -1.59
CA VAL A 89 -2.15 23.38 -1.87
C VAL A 89 -2.46 24.88 -1.75
N GLN A 90 -3.58 25.34 -2.30
CA GLN A 90 -4.00 26.75 -2.22
C GLN A 90 -4.23 27.21 -0.77
N ASN A 91 -4.76 26.35 0.07
CA ASN A 91 -4.95 26.61 1.51
C ASN A 91 -3.65 26.56 2.33
N GLY A 92 -2.56 26.09 1.71
CA GLY A 92 -1.25 25.87 2.33
C GLY A 92 -1.02 24.40 2.64
N ALA A 93 -0.14 23.75 1.86
CA ALA A 93 0.13 22.31 1.94
C ALA A 93 0.56 21.81 3.33
N GLU A 94 1.29 22.64 4.08
CA GLU A 94 1.80 22.30 5.42
C GLU A 94 0.76 22.49 6.54
N LYS A 95 -0.40 23.06 6.24
CA LYS A 95 -1.43 23.32 7.24
C LYS A 95 -2.38 22.14 7.32
N ALA A 96 -2.65 21.67 8.54
CA ALA A 96 -3.73 20.72 8.78
C ALA A 96 -5.07 21.35 8.38
N GLN A 97 -5.84 20.64 7.56
CA GLN A 97 -7.13 21.10 7.02
C GLN A 97 -8.22 20.10 7.40
N LYS A 98 -9.33 20.61 7.93
CA LYS A 98 -10.48 19.76 8.29
C LYS A 98 -11.20 19.30 7.02
N ALA A 99 -11.47 17.99 6.92
CA ALA A 99 -12.23 17.40 5.81
C ALA A 99 -13.58 18.11 5.58
N GLU A 100 -14.29 18.49 6.64
CA GLU A 100 -15.55 19.24 6.55
C GLU A 100 -15.42 20.58 5.80
N ASN A 101 -14.32 21.31 6.01
CA ASN A 101 -14.09 22.61 5.36
C ASN A 101 -13.71 22.42 3.89
N LEU A 102 -12.93 21.38 3.60
CA LEU A 102 -12.58 20.97 2.24
C LEU A 102 -13.84 20.54 1.47
N ALA A 103 -14.67 19.69 2.07
CA ALA A 103 -15.90 19.20 1.48
C ALA A 103 -16.87 20.35 1.13
N LYS A 104 -17.07 21.29 2.07
CA LYS A 104 -17.86 22.51 1.83
C LYS A 104 -17.34 23.33 0.65
N SER A 105 -16.02 23.47 0.56
CA SER A 105 -15.38 24.25 -0.52
C SER A 105 -15.47 23.53 -1.88
N LEU A 106 -15.48 22.21 -1.88
CA LEU A 106 -15.60 21.37 -3.07
C LEU A 106 -17.05 21.07 -3.47
N GLY A 107 -18.03 21.43 -2.63
CA GLY A 107 -19.45 21.15 -2.87
C GLY A 107 -19.81 19.67 -2.75
N ILE A 108 -19.06 18.90 -1.96
CA ILE A 108 -19.34 17.48 -1.71
C ILE A 108 -19.78 17.24 -0.26
N ASP A 109 -20.41 16.09 -0.03
CA ASP A 109 -20.77 15.67 1.31
C ASP A 109 -19.52 15.47 2.20
N SER A 110 -19.57 15.99 3.43
CA SER A 110 -18.43 15.94 4.34
C SER A 110 -18.16 14.56 4.91
N ILE A 111 -19.19 13.71 5.03
CA ILE A 111 -19.02 12.33 5.45
C ILE A 111 -18.30 11.59 4.33
N LEU A 112 -18.73 11.77 3.08
CA LEU A 112 -18.10 11.12 1.92
C LEU A 112 -16.60 11.46 1.79
N LEU A 113 -16.19 12.71 2.03
CA LEU A 113 -14.76 13.09 1.98
C LEU A 113 -13.96 12.56 3.18
N GLY A 114 -14.61 12.32 4.31
CA GLY A 114 -13.97 11.97 5.58
C GLY A 114 -13.78 10.47 5.83
N GLN A 115 -14.32 9.61 4.97
CA GLN A 115 -14.13 8.15 5.00
C GLN A 115 -12.84 7.73 4.31
#